data_AF-A0A2P6N7S5-F1
#
_entry.id   AF-A0A2P6N7S5-F1
#
_cell.length_a   1.000
_cell.length_b   1.000
_cell.length_c   1.000
_cell.angle_alpha   90.00
_cell.angle_beta   90.00
_cell.angle_gamma   90.00
#
_symmetry.space_group_name_H-M   'P 1'
#
loop_
_entity.id
_entity.type
_entity.pdbx_description
1 polymer ?
#
loop_
_entity_poly.entity_id
_entity_poly.type
_entity_poly.pdbx_seq_one_letter_code
_entity_poly.pdbx_strand_id
1 'polypeptide(L)'
;MTVFPRENGVVPDKFVRITVSGHISSNELLILPRQDAATNGDIQDTEPRMAKFGDLPYLKYSLERTAEMLQKRYAKEKAAIIVVRPSRKVDSFSCFDNLLRPGMGIVHLEKLLHNAGDHVNPDLPICLIAFSKGVLVLNSFLAELSTSITPIKSKYILDWQAEDIDSLLPTWEESSRITRQQTPQGRAVMWSSVNLIRDFFDRVRDIHYVDGHRFPTNPSVTTHSLQHLKEKRINLWLHATPRQLKSEREWIRKEFEIFLRECALLLDEKNLFHRLYYEDEAPTMEQHFQVLWSFEKEKEDKTS
;
A
#
# COMPACT_ATOMS: atom_id res chain seq x y z
N MET A 1 22.52 1.56 13.99
CA MET A 1 23.19 2.17 12.83
C MET A 1 24.05 1.11 12.17
N THR A 2 23.51 0.43 11.16
CA THR A 2 24.29 -0.53 10.35
C THR A 2 23.83 -0.41 8.90
N VAL A 3 24.62 0.33 8.11
CA VAL A 3 24.52 0.38 6.66
C VAL A 3 25.41 -0.75 6.16
N PHE A 4 24.81 -1.87 5.73
CA PHE A 4 25.56 -2.92 5.03
C PHE A 4 25.63 -2.57 3.52
N PRO A 5 26.72 -3.00 2.85
CA PRO A 5 27.13 -2.44 1.57
C PRO A 5 26.29 -2.94 0.39
N ARG A 6 26.36 -2.12 -0.66
CA ARG A 6 25.83 -2.30 -2.01
C ARG A 6 25.87 -3.76 -2.51
N GLU A 7 24.73 -4.22 -3.01
CA GLU A 7 24.70 -5.10 -4.17
C GLU A 7 23.91 -4.45 -5.32
N ASN A 8 24.69 -3.98 -6.30
CA ASN A 8 24.44 -3.88 -7.74
C ASN A 8 23.09 -3.33 -8.23
N GLY A 9 22.73 -2.15 -7.74
CA GLY A 9 21.91 -1.19 -8.47
C GLY A 9 22.46 0.20 -8.22
N VAL A 10 22.83 0.94 -9.27
CA VAL A 10 23.18 2.36 -9.14
C VAL A 10 21.88 3.10 -8.86
N VAL A 11 21.61 3.37 -7.59
CA VAL A 11 20.57 4.32 -7.20
C VAL A 11 21.12 5.72 -7.49
N PRO A 12 20.38 6.60 -8.19
CA PRO A 12 20.87 7.96 -8.48
C PRO A 12 21.22 8.73 -7.20
N ASP A 13 22.25 9.57 -7.24
CA ASP A 13 22.82 10.30 -6.07
C ASP A 13 21.80 11.14 -5.27
N LYS A 14 20.62 11.41 -5.85
CA LYS A 14 19.54 12.18 -5.23
C LYS A 14 18.66 11.39 -4.25
N PHE A 15 18.77 10.06 -4.20
CA PHE A 15 17.96 9.22 -3.32
C PHE A 15 18.77 8.73 -2.13
N VAL A 16 18.14 8.73 -0.96
CA VAL A 16 18.67 8.06 0.22
C VAL A 16 18.10 6.64 0.26
N ARG A 17 18.98 5.63 0.27
CA ARG A 17 18.61 4.21 0.39
C ARG A 17 18.76 3.78 1.84
N ILE A 18 17.70 3.19 2.38
CA ILE A 18 17.66 2.75 3.79
C ILE A 18 17.14 1.33 3.84
N THR A 19 17.92 0.44 4.42
CA THR A 19 17.59 -0.99 4.47
C THR A 19 17.28 -1.39 5.91
N VAL A 20 16.18 -2.12 6.11
CA VAL A 20 15.88 -2.80 7.37
C VAL A 20 15.90 -4.30 7.11
N SER A 21 16.84 -4.99 7.74
CA SER A 21 16.92 -6.45 7.73
C SER A 21 15.96 -7.07 8.74
N GLY A 22 15.10 -7.99 8.30
CA GLY A 22 14.40 -8.94 9.16
C GLY A 22 15.12 -10.30 9.20
N HIS A 23 14.65 -11.23 10.04
CA HIS A 23 15.22 -12.58 10.18
C HIS A 23 15.18 -13.43 8.88
N ILE A 24 14.44 -13.02 7.83
CA ILE A 24 14.20 -13.82 6.62
C ILE A 24 14.37 -13.01 5.31
N SER A 25 14.16 -11.68 5.29
CA SER A 25 14.47 -10.80 4.15
C SER A 25 14.59 -9.33 4.59
N SER A 26 15.00 -8.43 3.69
CA SER A 26 15.09 -6.98 3.94
C SER A 26 14.17 -6.18 3.02
N ASN A 27 13.43 -5.20 3.55
CA ASN A 27 12.84 -4.14 2.71
C ASN A 27 13.77 -2.93 2.67
N GLU A 28 13.60 -2.12 1.64
CA GLU A 28 14.37 -0.90 1.46
C GLU A 28 13.42 0.28 1.25
N LEU A 29 13.81 1.44 1.80
CA LEU A 29 13.23 2.72 1.42
C LEU A 29 14.13 3.36 0.37
N LEU A 30 13.51 3.86 -0.68
CA LEU A 30 14.08 4.91 -1.51
C LEU A 30 13.41 6.21 -1.09
N ILE A 31 14.21 7.14 -0.58
CA ILE A 31 13.72 8.42 -0.07
C ILE A 31 14.21 9.54 -0.97
N LEU A 32 13.26 10.30 -1.51
CA LEU A 32 13.50 11.67 -1.97
C LEU A 32 13.13 12.62 -0.82
N PRO A 33 14.01 13.50 -0.35
CA PRO A 33 13.82 14.21 0.93
C PRO A 33 12.53 15.07 1.04
N ARG A 34 11.88 14.98 2.24
CA ARG A 34 10.71 15.71 2.86
C ARG A 34 9.29 15.51 2.32
N GLN A 35 8.16 15.13 3.03
CA GLN A 35 7.65 13.82 3.61
C GLN A 35 6.29 13.25 3.03
N ASP A 36 6.12 11.94 2.72
CA ASP A 36 4.92 11.16 2.25
C ASP A 36 5.30 9.68 1.98
N ALA A 37 4.36 8.70 1.97
CA ALA A 37 4.69 7.27 1.83
C ALA A 37 3.91 6.53 0.72
N ALA A 38 4.64 5.80 -0.13
CA ALA A 38 4.11 5.01 -1.23
C ALA A 38 4.58 3.54 -1.17
N THR A 39 3.65 2.61 -1.39
CA THR A 39 3.92 1.19 -1.63
C THR A 39 3.69 0.86 -3.11
N ASN A 40 4.68 0.20 -3.72
CA ASN A 40 4.70 -0.05 -5.16
C ASN A 40 4.17 -1.44 -5.55
N GLY A 41 3.95 -1.62 -6.86
CA GLY A 41 3.21 -2.73 -7.44
C GLY A 41 4.04 -3.79 -8.16
N ASP A 42 3.34 -4.67 -8.88
CA ASP A 42 3.78 -5.97 -9.42
C ASP A 42 5.12 -5.96 -10.15
N ILE A 43 5.27 -5.11 -11.17
CA ILE A 43 6.44 -5.13 -12.05
C ILE A 43 7.55 -4.20 -11.56
N GLN A 44 7.21 -3.23 -10.70
CA GLN A 44 8.10 -2.12 -10.34
C GLN A 44 9.30 -2.61 -9.50
N ASP A 45 10.49 -2.26 -9.96
CA ASP A 45 11.75 -2.44 -9.25
C ASP A 45 12.65 -1.23 -9.58
N THR A 46 13.86 -1.18 -9.04
CA THR A 46 14.88 -0.19 -9.41
C THR A 46 15.15 -0.28 -10.91
N GLU A 47 15.38 0.86 -11.57
CA GLU A 47 15.64 0.92 -13.02
C GLU A 47 16.69 -0.11 -13.49
N PRO A 48 17.85 -0.31 -12.80
CA PRO A 48 18.84 -1.31 -13.20
C PRO A 48 18.33 -2.76 -13.13
N ARG A 49 17.48 -3.08 -12.14
CA ARG A 49 16.89 -4.41 -12.00
C ARG A 49 15.83 -4.64 -13.07
N MET A 50 14.93 -3.69 -13.29
CA MET A 50 13.93 -3.79 -14.35
C MET A 50 14.57 -3.95 -15.74
N ALA A 51 15.66 -3.20 -16.02
CA ALA A 51 16.39 -3.31 -17.28
C ALA A 51 17.03 -4.70 -17.47
N LYS A 52 17.54 -5.29 -16.38
CA LYS A 52 18.15 -6.62 -16.40
C LYS A 52 17.13 -7.75 -16.62
N PHE A 53 15.91 -7.60 -16.11
CA PHE A 53 14.89 -8.66 -16.11
C PHE A 53 13.84 -8.54 -17.23
N GLY A 54 14.08 -7.69 -18.25
CA GLY A 54 13.23 -7.63 -19.45
C GLY A 54 12.00 -6.73 -19.33
N ASP A 55 11.88 -5.94 -18.26
CA ASP A 55 10.76 -5.00 -18.04
C ASP A 55 10.99 -3.64 -18.76
N LEU A 56 11.70 -3.67 -19.90
CA LEU A 56 12.11 -2.46 -20.65
C LEU A 56 10.95 -1.50 -21.00
N PRO A 57 9.78 -1.99 -21.44
CA PRO A 57 8.64 -1.10 -21.75
C PRO A 57 8.14 -0.30 -20.53
N TYR A 58 8.41 -0.81 -19.32
CA TYR A 58 7.90 -0.26 -18.06
C TYR A 58 8.96 0.48 -17.23
N LEU A 59 10.16 0.72 -17.75
CA LEU A 59 11.23 1.45 -17.02
C LEU A 59 10.80 2.84 -16.54
N LYS A 60 9.91 3.50 -17.30
CA LYS A 60 9.31 4.79 -16.93
C LYS A 60 8.46 4.73 -15.64
N TYR A 61 8.13 3.53 -15.18
CA TYR A 61 7.42 3.23 -13.94
C TYR A 61 8.31 2.57 -12.87
N SER A 62 9.63 2.60 -13.03
CA SER A 62 10.57 2.15 -11.98
C SER A 62 10.38 2.93 -10.68
N LEU A 63 10.86 2.36 -9.57
CA LEU A 63 10.68 2.95 -8.24
C LEU A 63 11.20 4.39 -8.19
N GLU A 64 12.35 4.66 -8.82
CA GLU A 64 12.96 5.99 -8.90
C GLU A 64 12.09 6.96 -9.71
N ARG A 65 11.56 6.53 -10.87
CA ARG A 65 10.73 7.38 -11.73
C ARG A 65 9.37 7.67 -11.10
N THR A 66 8.77 6.68 -10.45
CA THR A 66 7.56 6.86 -9.65
C THR A 66 7.80 7.83 -8.50
N ALA A 67 8.93 7.72 -7.81
CA ALA A 67 9.28 8.66 -6.76
C ALA A 67 9.44 10.09 -7.26
N GLU A 68 10.18 10.30 -8.36
CA GLU A 68 10.34 11.62 -8.99
C GLU A 68 9.01 12.21 -9.46
N MET A 69 8.13 11.37 -10.00
CA MET A 69 6.80 11.75 -10.43
C MET A 69 5.96 12.22 -9.25
N LEU A 70 5.88 11.42 -8.19
CA LEU A 70 5.15 11.79 -6.97
C LEU A 70 5.76 13.06 -6.36
N GLN A 71 7.09 13.23 -6.39
CA GLN A 71 7.76 14.41 -5.87
C GLN A 71 7.32 15.68 -6.62
N LYS A 72 7.16 15.60 -7.94
CA LYS A 72 6.62 16.70 -8.75
C LYS A 72 5.16 16.96 -8.43
N ARG A 73 4.37 15.89 -8.26
CA ARG A 73 2.94 15.96 -7.94
C ARG A 73 2.66 16.64 -6.59
N TYR A 74 3.50 16.38 -5.60
CA TYR A 74 3.41 16.92 -4.25
C TYR A 74 4.45 18.03 -3.98
N ALA A 75 4.92 18.70 -5.04
CA ALA A 75 5.97 19.71 -4.93
C ALA A 75 5.51 20.95 -4.15
N LYS A 76 4.22 21.32 -4.23
CA LYS A 76 3.66 22.48 -3.51
C LYS A 76 3.63 22.23 -2.00
N GLU A 77 3.33 21.00 -1.63
CA GLU A 77 3.24 20.49 -0.26
C GLU A 77 4.64 20.24 0.34
N LYS A 78 5.69 20.25 -0.50
CA LYS A 78 7.06 19.90 -0.11
C LYS A 78 7.09 18.51 0.57
N ALA A 79 6.37 17.56 -0.05
CA ALA A 79 6.16 16.18 0.41
C ALA A 79 7.19 15.19 -0.18
N ALA A 80 7.51 14.11 0.55
CA ALA A 80 8.76 13.31 0.40
C ALA A 80 8.23 12.09 -0.19
N ILE A 81 8.96 11.52 -1.09
CA ILE A 81 8.50 10.26 -1.55
C ILE A 81 9.34 9.20 -0.87
N ILE A 82 8.73 8.57 0.12
CA ILE A 82 9.21 7.34 0.72
C ILE A 82 8.61 6.19 -0.09
N VAL A 83 9.42 5.59 -0.93
CA VAL A 83 9.03 4.41 -1.69
C VAL A 83 9.49 3.16 -0.96
N VAL A 84 8.52 2.33 -0.58
CA VAL A 84 8.80 1.00 -0.03
C VAL A 84 9.08 0.03 -1.18
N ARG A 85 10.33 -0.41 -1.27
CA ARG A 85 10.77 -1.44 -2.21
C ARG A 85 10.29 -2.82 -1.73
N PRO A 86 9.81 -3.71 -2.63
CA PRO A 86 9.56 -5.10 -2.27
C PRO A 86 10.83 -5.81 -1.78
N SER A 87 10.65 -6.69 -0.78
CA SER A 87 11.74 -7.47 -0.18
C SER A 87 12.41 -8.44 -1.17
N ARG A 88 11.64 -8.94 -2.14
CA ARG A 88 12.10 -9.80 -3.23
C ARG A 88 11.13 -9.73 -4.40
N LYS A 89 11.57 -10.22 -5.56
CA LYS A 89 10.75 -10.39 -6.76
C LYS A 89 10.73 -11.88 -7.14
N VAL A 90 9.57 -12.40 -7.49
CA VAL A 90 9.40 -13.76 -8.06
C VAL A 90 8.70 -13.61 -9.38
N ASP A 91 9.32 -14.12 -10.45
CA ASP A 91 8.89 -13.84 -11.82
C ASP A 91 8.73 -12.32 -12.03
N SER A 92 7.52 -11.88 -12.37
CA SER A 92 7.11 -10.48 -12.54
C SER A 92 6.36 -9.91 -11.34
N PHE A 93 6.51 -10.48 -10.13
CA PHE A 93 5.74 -10.11 -8.94
C PHE A 93 6.61 -9.56 -7.81
N SER A 94 6.24 -8.37 -7.33
CA SER A 94 6.76 -7.72 -6.13
C SER A 94 6.23 -8.39 -4.84
N CYS A 95 7.13 -8.86 -3.97
CA CYS A 95 6.78 -9.54 -2.71
C CYS A 95 7.22 -8.72 -1.48
N PHE A 96 6.25 -8.36 -0.64
CA PHE A 96 6.43 -7.54 0.58
C PHE A 96 6.44 -8.37 1.87
N ASP A 97 7.10 -9.52 1.86
CA ASP A 97 6.99 -10.56 2.89
C ASP A 97 7.13 -10.06 4.34
N ASN A 98 8.01 -9.10 4.63
CA ASN A 98 8.15 -8.61 6.01
C ASN A 98 6.97 -7.73 6.47
N LEU A 99 6.30 -7.05 5.53
CA LEU A 99 5.16 -6.18 5.80
C LEU A 99 3.82 -6.92 5.74
N LEU A 100 3.79 -8.08 5.06
CA LEU A 100 2.62 -8.95 4.99
C LEU A 100 2.60 -10.01 6.09
N ARG A 101 3.60 -10.02 6.98
CA ARG A 101 3.58 -10.84 8.19
C ARG A 101 2.59 -10.26 9.21
N PRO A 102 1.68 -11.07 9.75
CA PRO A 102 0.76 -10.63 10.79
C PRO A 102 1.45 -9.91 11.95
N GLY A 103 1.00 -8.70 12.25
CA GLY A 103 1.48 -7.88 13.39
C GLY A 103 2.85 -7.26 13.20
N MET A 104 3.43 -7.36 12.00
CA MET A 104 4.75 -6.84 11.68
C MET A 104 4.72 -5.67 10.69
N GLY A 105 3.58 -5.38 10.07
CA GLY A 105 3.44 -4.33 9.07
C GLY A 105 3.87 -2.98 9.62
N ILE A 106 3.18 -2.49 10.65
CA ILE A 106 3.46 -1.18 11.22
C ILE A 106 4.79 -1.16 11.96
N VAL A 107 5.16 -2.22 12.68
CA VAL A 107 6.45 -2.33 13.37
C VAL A 107 7.61 -2.23 12.38
N HIS A 108 7.48 -2.85 11.20
CA HIS A 108 8.53 -2.79 10.19
C HIS A 108 8.57 -1.43 9.49
N LEU A 109 7.41 -0.82 9.23
CA LEU A 109 7.33 0.54 8.69
C LEU A 109 7.96 1.56 9.65
N GLU A 110 7.67 1.48 10.95
CA GLU A 110 8.30 2.35 11.95
C GLU A 110 9.82 2.19 11.94
N LYS A 111 10.34 0.95 11.93
CA LYS A 111 11.80 0.73 11.84
C LYS A 111 12.40 1.35 10.58
N LEU A 112 11.69 1.28 9.46
CA LEU A 112 12.10 1.91 8.20
C LEU A 112 12.14 3.44 8.34
N LEU A 113 11.09 4.04 8.93
CA LEU A 113 10.99 5.49 9.17
C LEU A 113 12.00 5.98 10.22
N HIS A 114 12.21 5.22 11.30
CA HIS A 114 13.20 5.52 12.33
C HIS A 114 14.62 5.50 11.75
N ASN A 115 14.93 4.49 10.94
CA ASN A 115 16.22 4.43 10.23
C ASN A 115 16.37 5.55 9.20
N ALA A 116 15.25 6.15 8.75
CA ALA A 116 15.28 7.36 7.94
C ALA A 116 15.74 8.60 8.68
N GLY A 117 15.68 8.60 10.01
CA GLY A 117 16.21 9.66 10.86
C GLY A 117 15.79 11.05 10.36
N ASP A 118 16.76 11.95 10.25
CA ASP A 118 16.52 13.36 9.92
C ASP A 118 16.00 13.59 8.48
N HIS A 119 15.95 12.56 7.63
CA HIS A 119 15.34 12.68 6.30
C HIS A 119 13.80 12.71 6.35
N VAL A 120 13.22 12.34 7.50
CA VAL A 120 11.80 12.09 7.70
C VAL A 120 11.39 12.78 9.00
N ASN A 121 10.74 13.94 8.93
CA ASN A 121 10.16 14.62 10.10
C ASN A 121 8.95 13.85 10.69
N PRO A 122 9.06 13.18 11.84
CA PRO A 122 8.03 12.30 12.37
C PRO A 122 6.70 13.01 12.71
N ASP A 123 6.65 14.35 12.71
CA ASP A 123 5.46 15.11 13.08
C ASP A 123 4.58 15.54 11.90
N LEU A 124 5.04 15.35 10.65
CA LEU A 124 4.25 15.78 9.49
C LEU A 124 3.09 14.81 9.21
N PRO A 125 2.00 15.34 8.59
CA PRO A 125 0.93 14.52 8.05
C PRO A 125 1.44 13.47 7.05
N ILE A 126 0.72 12.36 6.95
CA ILE A 126 1.05 11.26 6.04
C ILE A 126 -0.04 11.10 4.99
N CYS A 127 0.34 11.08 3.72
CA CYS A 127 -0.43 10.45 2.65
C CYS A 127 0.08 9.02 2.40
N LEU A 128 -0.83 8.05 2.37
CA LEU A 128 -0.54 6.66 2.01
C LEU A 128 -1.01 6.38 0.60
N ILE A 129 -0.11 5.95 -0.28
CA ILE A 129 -0.43 5.57 -1.65
C ILE A 129 -0.04 4.11 -1.85
N ALA A 130 -1.01 3.26 -2.22
CA ALA A 130 -0.78 1.85 -2.43
C ALA A 130 -1.21 1.45 -3.85
N PHE A 131 -0.24 1.02 -4.65
CA PHE A 131 -0.47 0.70 -6.06
C PHE A 131 -0.46 -0.81 -6.33
N SER A 132 -1.43 -1.31 -7.11
CA SER A 132 -1.47 -2.73 -7.53
C SER A 132 -1.41 -3.69 -6.34
N LYS A 133 -0.45 -4.62 -6.25
CA LYS A 133 -0.23 -5.45 -5.03
C LYS A 133 0.33 -4.70 -3.82
N GLY A 134 0.75 -3.45 -3.96
CA GLY A 134 1.06 -2.57 -2.84
C GLY A 134 -0.12 -2.39 -1.87
N VAL A 135 -1.36 -2.55 -2.35
CA VAL A 135 -2.58 -2.51 -1.52
C VAL A 135 -2.63 -3.64 -0.49
N LEU A 136 -1.91 -4.75 -0.70
CA LEU A 136 -1.83 -5.83 0.28
C LEU A 136 -1.20 -5.36 1.59
N VAL A 137 -0.19 -4.48 1.49
CA VAL A 137 0.49 -3.89 2.65
C VAL A 137 -0.48 -2.97 3.39
N LEU A 138 -1.24 -2.17 2.66
CA LEU A 138 -2.26 -1.30 3.23
C LEU A 138 -3.39 -2.09 3.92
N ASN A 139 -3.86 -3.18 3.30
CA ASN A 139 -4.84 -4.07 3.91
C ASN A 139 -4.30 -4.69 5.21
N SER A 140 -3.03 -5.07 5.26
CA SER A 140 -2.37 -5.52 6.50
C SER A 140 -2.30 -4.41 7.56
N PHE A 141 -2.04 -3.17 7.18
CA PHE A 141 -2.06 -2.05 8.13
C PHE A 141 -3.47 -1.80 8.69
N LEU A 142 -4.51 -1.89 7.85
CA LEU A 142 -5.90 -1.77 8.31
C LEU A 142 -6.29 -2.93 9.24
N ALA A 143 -5.85 -4.16 8.97
CA ALA A 143 -6.04 -5.29 9.85
C ALA A 143 -5.37 -5.11 11.22
N GLU A 144 -4.13 -4.62 11.25
CA GLU A 144 -3.41 -4.30 12.48
C GLU A 144 -4.08 -3.17 13.26
N LEU A 145 -4.50 -2.10 12.58
CA LEU A 145 -5.27 -1.01 13.14
C LEU A 145 -6.57 -1.53 13.76
N SER A 146 -7.40 -2.24 13.00
CA SER A 146 -8.67 -2.81 13.47
C SER A 146 -8.46 -3.66 14.71
N THR A 147 -7.46 -4.54 14.71
CA THR A 147 -7.14 -5.36 15.89
C THR A 147 -6.79 -4.50 17.11
N SER A 148 -6.08 -3.39 16.92
CA SER A 148 -5.64 -2.50 18.01
C SER A 148 -6.77 -1.67 18.63
N ILE A 149 -7.85 -1.44 17.89
CA ILE A 149 -9.00 -0.61 18.31
C ILE A 149 -10.25 -1.42 18.62
N THR A 150 -10.35 -2.68 18.19
CA THR A 150 -11.50 -3.54 18.49
C THR A 150 -11.67 -3.70 20.01
N PRO A 151 -12.88 -3.47 20.56
CA PRO A 151 -13.12 -3.54 22.01
C PRO A 151 -12.88 -4.93 22.61
N ILE A 152 -13.11 -5.98 21.83
CA ILE A 152 -12.76 -7.34 22.19
C ILE A 152 -11.25 -7.47 22.02
N LYS A 153 -10.54 -7.74 23.12
CA LYS A 153 -9.12 -8.11 23.09
C LYS A 153 -8.97 -9.40 22.29
N SER A 154 -8.89 -9.30 20.97
CA SER A 154 -8.48 -10.41 20.14
C SER A 154 -7.07 -10.78 20.59
N LYS A 155 -6.86 -12.05 20.93
CA LYS A 155 -5.51 -12.55 21.16
C LYS A 155 -4.68 -12.55 19.87
N TYR A 156 -5.30 -12.35 18.71
CA TYR A 156 -4.67 -12.51 17.40
C TYR A 156 -4.95 -11.34 16.46
N ILE A 157 -4.03 -11.09 15.53
CA ILE A 157 -4.24 -10.12 14.45
C ILE A 157 -5.39 -10.60 13.57
N LEU A 158 -6.35 -9.71 13.31
CA LEU A 158 -7.45 -9.96 12.39
C LEU A 158 -6.91 -10.14 10.96
N ASP A 159 -7.52 -11.05 10.22
CA ASP A 159 -7.23 -11.22 8.80
C ASP A 159 -8.11 -10.25 7.98
N TRP A 160 -7.54 -9.44 7.08
CA TRP A 160 -8.34 -8.53 6.25
C TRP A 160 -9.19 -9.24 5.18
N GLN A 161 -8.93 -10.51 4.92
CA GLN A 161 -9.72 -11.37 4.04
C GLN A 161 -10.57 -12.30 4.92
N ALA A 162 -11.88 -12.35 4.69
CA ALA A 162 -12.72 -13.32 5.41
C ALA A 162 -12.50 -14.74 4.89
N GLU A 163 -12.63 -15.72 5.79
CA GLU A 163 -12.47 -17.15 5.48
C GLU A 163 -13.62 -17.69 4.60
N ASP A 164 -14.81 -17.09 4.70
CA ASP A 164 -16.07 -17.62 4.17
C ASP A 164 -16.69 -16.83 2.99
N ILE A 165 -15.95 -15.95 2.32
CA ILE A 165 -16.51 -15.21 1.18
C ILE A 165 -16.52 -16.10 -0.05
N ASP A 166 -17.57 -16.92 -0.12
CA ASP A 166 -17.98 -17.80 -1.22
C ASP A 166 -16.88 -18.69 -1.82
N SER A 167 -17.24 -19.93 -2.12
CA SER A 167 -16.45 -20.87 -2.94
C SER A 167 -16.12 -20.39 -4.37
N LEU A 168 -16.44 -19.13 -4.71
CA LEU A 168 -16.28 -18.47 -6.01
C LEU A 168 -15.18 -17.41 -6.04
N LEU A 169 -14.61 -17.00 -4.89
CA LEU A 169 -13.43 -16.14 -4.87
C LEU A 169 -12.19 -17.02 -4.63
N PRO A 170 -11.08 -16.85 -5.37
CA PRO A 170 -9.87 -17.56 -5.07
C PRO A 170 -9.42 -17.15 -3.66
N THR A 171 -9.58 -18.08 -2.72
CA THR A 171 -9.15 -17.91 -1.33
C THR A 171 -7.63 -17.72 -1.27
N TRP A 172 -6.90 -18.19 -2.28
CA TRP A 172 -5.45 -18.21 -2.36
C TRP A 172 -4.90 -18.03 -3.79
N GLU A 173 -3.96 -17.10 -4.00
CA GLU A 173 -3.00 -17.20 -5.11
C GLU A 173 -1.85 -18.13 -4.67
N GLU A 174 -1.44 -19.08 -5.52
CA GLU A 174 -0.38 -20.05 -5.19
C GLU A 174 0.90 -19.38 -4.64
N SER A 175 1.43 -20.03 -3.61
CA SER A 175 2.33 -19.54 -2.56
C SER A 175 3.74 -19.07 -2.97
N SER A 176 4.07 -19.02 -4.26
CA SER A 176 5.35 -18.45 -4.73
C SER A 176 5.27 -16.95 -5.02
N ARG A 177 4.08 -16.41 -5.33
CA ARG A 177 3.90 -15.05 -5.90
C ARG A 177 3.39 -13.99 -4.91
N ILE A 178 2.72 -14.42 -3.85
CA ILE A 178 2.35 -13.59 -2.69
C ILE A 178 2.62 -14.45 -1.46
N THR A 179 3.70 -14.20 -0.73
CA THR A 179 3.90 -14.86 0.58
C THR A 179 3.07 -14.13 1.62
N ARG A 180 1.76 -14.27 1.51
CA ARG A 180 0.87 -14.06 2.63
C ARG A 180 0.86 -15.37 3.39
N GLN A 181 1.47 -15.39 4.58
CA GLN A 181 1.06 -16.42 5.53
C GLN A 181 -0.33 -15.97 6.01
N GLN A 182 -1.36 -16.80 5.80
CA GLN A 182 -2.57 -16.69 6.62
C GLN A 182 -2.09 -16.50 8.05
N THR A 183 -2.69 -15.54 8.75
CA THR A 183 -2.42 -15.34 10.17
C THR A 183 -2.54 -16.71 10.81
N PRO A 184 -1.44 -17.35 11.30
CA PRO A 184 -1.61 -18.58 12.03
C PRO A 184 -2.56 -18.21 13.16
N GLN A 185 -3.69 -18.91 13.29
CA GLN A 185 -4.63 -18.68 14.39
C GLN A 185 -3.81 -18.78 15.68
N GLY A 186 -3.35 -17.68 16.26
CA GLY A 186 -2.20 -17.81 17.17
C GLY A 186 -1.27 -16.63 17.39
N ARG A 187 -1.02 -15.73 16.43
CA ARG A 187 0.03 -14.72 16.65
C ARG A 187 -0.46 -13.52 17.45
N ALA A 188 0.04 -13.44 18.70
CA ALA A 188 -0.25 -12.37 19.63
C ALA A 188 0.14 -11.00 19.07
N VAL A 189 -0.76 -10.03 19.20
CA VAL A 189 -0.42 -8.61 19.11
C VAL A 189 0.61 -8.32 20.20
N MET A 190 1.80 -7.83 19.84
CA MET A 190 2.66 -7.20 20.85
C MET A 190 2.02 -5.88 21.25
N TRP A 191 1.37 -5.85 22.41
CA TRP A 191 0.65 -4.68 22.94
C TRP A 191 1.52 -3.42 23.04
N SER A 192 2.85 -3.55 23.12
CA SER A 192 3.79 -2.43 23.07
C SER A 192 3.71 -1.62 21.78
N SER A 193 3.26 -2.23 20.68
CA SER A 193 3.15 -1.59 19.36
C SER A 193 1.78 -0.92 19.12
N VAL A 194 0.82 -1.02 20.06
CA VAL A 194 -0.52 -0.43 19.88
C VAL A 194 -0.47 1.09 19.81
N ASN A 195 0.33 1.72 20.68
CA ASN A 195 0.50 3.18 20.65
C ASN A 195 1.11 3.61 19.32
N LEU A 196 2.12 2.89 18.85
CA LEU A 196 2.74 3.14 17.56
C LEU A 196 1.75 3.06 16.40
N ILE A 197 0.89 2.04 16.36
CA ILE A 197 -0.15 1.90 15.32
C ILE A 197 -1.07 3.13 15.33
N ARG A 198 -1.53 3.53 16.52
CA ARG A 198 -2.43 4.68 16.67
C ARG A 198 -1.75 5.99 16.30
N ASP A 199 -0.54 6.24 16.80
CA ASP A 199 0.24 7.46 16.54
C ASP A 199 0.55 7.62 15.04
N PHE A 200 0.78 6.49 14.35
CA PHE A 200 0.95 6.48 12.90
C PHE A 200 -0.33 6.89 12.17
N PHE A 201 -1.46 6.23 12.46
CA PHE A 201 -2.74 6.52 11.80
C PHE A 201 -3.32 7.88 12.17
N ASP A 202 -2.98 8.43 13.34
CA ASP A 202 -3.36 9.79 13.76
C ASP A 202 -2.75 10.88 12.87
N ARG A 203 -1.64 10.58 12.20
CA ARG A 203 -1.00 11.50 11.23
C ARG A 203 -1.48 11.28 9.79
N VAL A 204 -2.13 10.17 9.50
CA VAL A 204 -2.64 9.88 8.15
C VAL A 204 -3.78 10.85 7.82
N ARG A 205 -3.76 11.43 6.63
CA ARG A 205 -4.80 12.33 6.13
C ARG A 205 -5.51 11.78 4.89
N ASP A 206 -4.74 11.11 4.04
CA ASP A 206 -5.23 10.57 2.78
C ASP A 206 -4.71 9.15 2.60
N ILE A 207 -5.60 8.27 2.14
CA ILE A 207 -5.30 6.88 1.77
C ILE A 207 -5.75 6.67 0.34
N HIS A 208 -4.82 6.32 -0.54
CA HIS A 208 -5.06 6.07 -1.96
C HIS A 208 -4.86 4.59 -2.27
N TYR A 209 -5.94 3.89 -2.60
CA TYR A 209 -5.88 2.63 -3.34
C TYR A 209 -5.78 2.96 -4.81
N VAL A 210 -4.65 2.64 -5.43
CA VAL A 210 -4.40 2.91 -6.85
C VAL A 210 -4.34 1.59 -7.62
N ASP A 211 -5.39 1.34 -8.40
CA ASP A 211 -5.58 0.16 -9.24
C ASP A 211 -5.26 -1.15 -8.52
N GLY A 212 -5.85 -1.27 -7.33
CA GLY A 212 -5.57 -2.33 -6.35
C GLY A 212 -5.87 -3.73 -6.86
N HIS A 213 -5.00 -4.67 -6.49
CA HIS A 213 -5.16 -6.10 -6.83
C HIS A 213 -6.09 -6.85 -5.86
N ARG A 214 -6.21 -6.40 -4.60
CA ARG A 214 -7.12 -6.98 -3.57
C ARG A 214 -7.76 -5.88 -2.74
N PHE A 215 -8.93 -6.14 -2.17
CA PHE A 215 -9.57 -5.23 -1.22
C PHE A 215 -9.90 -5.93 0.11
N PRO A 216 -9.96 -5.22 1.25
CA PRO A 216 -10.39 -5.81 2.51
C PRO A 216 -11.82 -6.35 2.40
N THR A 217 -12.03 -7.56 2.89
CA THR A 217 -13.32 -8.22 2.80
C THR A 217 -13.82 -8.79 4.13
N ASN A 218 -12.97 -8.89 5.15
CA ASN A 218 -13.41 -9.27 6.49
C ASN A 218 -14.23 -8.14 7.13
N PRO A 219 -15.51 -8.35 7.47
CA PRO A 219 -16.37 -7.31 8.06
C PRO A 219 -15.83 -6.74 9.38
N SER A 220 -15.14 -7.56 10.18
CA SER A 220 -14.51 -7.08 11.41
C SER A 220 -13.36 -6.13 11.11
N VAL A 221 -12.59 -6.36 10.04
CA VAL A 221 -11.54 -5.43 9.65
C VAL A 221 -12.11 -4.18 9.03
N THR A 222 -13.04 -4.29 8.07
CA THR A 222 -13.63 -3.13 7.37
C THR A 222 -14.39 -2.24 8.36
N THR A 223 -15.26 -2.80 9.21
CA THR A 223 -16.07 -2.00 10.15
C THR A 223 -15.21 -1.16 11.08
N HIS A 224 -14.26 -1.78 11.79
CA HIS A 224 -13.45 -1.06 12.78
C HIS A 224 -12.49 -0.06 12.11
N SER A 225 -11.82 -0.45 11.03
CA SER A 225 -10.89 0.45 10.35
C SER A 225 -11.62 1.66 9.76
N LEU A 226 -12.74 1.45 9.05
CA LEU A 226 -13.51 2.55 8.44
C LEU A 226 -14.13 3.48 9.50
N GLN A 227 -14.60 2.95 10.63
CA GLN A 227 -15.04 3.78 11.76
C GLN A 227 -13.90 4.67 12.27
N HIS A 228 -12.69 4.14 12.42
CA HIS A 228 -11.53 4.93 12.80
C HIS A 228 -11.18 5.99 11.75
N LEU A 229 -11.19 5.63 10.46
CA LEU A 229 -10.95 6.59 9.38
C LEU A 229 -11.98 7.73 9.41
N LYS A 230 -13.25 7.43 9.67
CA LYS A 230 -14.31 8.43 9.84
C LYS A 230 -14.05 9.34 11.05
N GLU A 231 -13.76 8.78 12.21
CA GLU A 231 -13.46 9.56 13.42
C GLU A 231 -12.29 10.53 13.21
N LYS A 232 -11.26 10.08 12.49
CA LYS A 232 -10.07 10.87 12.16
C LYS A 232 -10.25 11.77 10.94
N ARG A 233 -11.39 11.69 10.25
CA ARG A 233 -11.70 12.42 9.00
C ARG A 233 -10.64 12.20 7.92
N ILE A 234 -10.18 10.96 7.81
CA ILE A 234 -9.23 10.53 6.77
C ILE A 234 -9.97 10.41 5.45
N ASN A 235 -9.39 10.95 4.38
CA ASN A 235 -9.91 10.79 3.03
C ASN A 235 -9.50 9.43 2.48
N LEU A 236 -10.46 8.68 1.95
CA LEU A 236 -10.21 7.42 1.27
C LEU A 236 -10.48 7.58 -0.22
N TRP A 237 -9.48 7.29 -1.04
CA TRP A 237 -9.53 7.35 -2.48
C TRP A 237 -9.39 5.97 -3.11
N LEU A 238 -10.37 5.57 -3.91
CA LEU A 238 -10.39 4.32 -4.65
C LEU A 238 -10.26 4.60 -6.15
N HIS A 239 -9.03 4.53 -6.66
CA HIS A 239 -8.73 4.71 -8.07
C HIS A 239 -8.65 3.35 -8.75
N ALA A 240 -9.38 3.15 -9.84
CA ALA A 240 -9.41 1.88 -10.56
C ALA A 240 -9.33 2.08 -12.08
N THR A 241 -8.89 1.05 -12.78
CA THR A 241 -8.89 0.98 -14.25
C THR A 241 -9.65 -0.26 -14.73
N PRO A 242 -10.10 -0.29 -16.00
CA PRO A 242 -10.61 -1.51 -16.63
C PRO A 242 -9.65 -2.70 -16.50
N ARG A 243 -8.33 -2.45 -16.48
CA ARG A 243 -7.34 -3.53 -16.38
C ARG A 243 -7.48 -4.35 -15.10
N GLN A 244 -7.92 -3.76 -13.99
CA GLN A 244 -8.28 -4.53 -12.79
C GLN A 244 -9.75 -4.98 -12.85
N LEU A 245 -10.69 -4.06 -13.06
CA LEU A 245 -12.12 -4.34 -12.83
C LEU A 245 -12.84 -5.05 -13.98
N LYS A 246 -12.38 -4.92 -15.23
CA LYS A 246 -12.95 -5.57 -16.42
C LYS A 246 -12.08 -6.73 -16.94
N SER A 247 -11.15 -7.23 -16.13
CA SER A 247 -10.31 -8.38 -16.48
C SER A 247 -10.99 -9.73 -16.18
N GLU A 248 -10.43 -10.82 -16.69
CA GLU A 248 -10.89 -12.20 -16.40
C GLU A 248 -10.87 -12.55 -14.90
N ARG A 249 -10.16 -11.76 -14.09
CA ARG A 249 -10.11 -11.89 -12.62
C ARG A 249 -11.30 -11.18 -12.00
N GLU A 250 -12.52 -11.66 -12.29
CA GLU A 250 -13.78 -11.06 -11.83
C GLU A 250 -13.84 -10.85 -10.31
N TRP A 251 -13.12 -11.67 -9.56
CA TRP A 251 -13.03 -11.57 -8.11
C TRP A 251 -12.49 -10.20 -7.65
N ILE A 252 -11.60 -9.54 -8.41
CA ILE A 252 -11.09 -8.20 -8.07
C ILE A 252 -12.24 -7.18 -8.08
N ARG A 253 -13.09 -7.25 -9.10
CA ARG A 253 -14.27 -6.39 -9.22
C ARG A 253 -15.25 -6.64 -8.08
N LYS A 254 -15.51 -7.91 -7.73
CA LYS A 254 -16.39 -8.25 -6.62
C LYS A 254 -15.86 -7.72 -5.29
N GLU A 255 -14.58 -7.91 -4.99
CA GLU A 255 -13.94 -7.37 -3.78
C GLU A 255 -14.02 -5.83 -3.75
N PHE A 256 -13.75 -5.15 -4.88
CA PHE A 256 -13.87 -3.70 -5.00
C PHE A 256 -15.30 -3.20 -4.72
N GLU A 257 -16.31 -3.82 -5.33
CA GLU A 257 -17.72 -3.43 -5.18
C GLU A 257 -18.21 -3.62 -3.74
N ILE A 258 -17.79 -4.71 -3.07
CA ILE A 258 -18.09 -4.96 -1.66
C ILE A 258 -17.41 -3.88 -0.80
N PHE A 259 -16.11 -3.64 -0.99
CA PHE A 259 -15.37 -2.68 -0.19
C PHE A 259 -15.88 -1.25 -0.38
N LEU A 260 -16.20 -0.85 -1.61
CA LEU A 260 -16.80 0.46 -1.91
C LEU A 260 -18.15 0.63 -1.21
N ARG A 261 -18.98 -0.42 -1.18
CA ARG A 261 -20.27 -0.41 -0.47
C ARG A 261 -20.07 -0.21 1.03
N GLU A 262 -19.16 -0.95 1.65
CA GLU A 262 -18.83 -0.78 3.07
C GLU A 262 -18.32 0.63 3.38
N CYS A 263 -17.46 1.18 2.51
CA CYS A 263 -16.99 2.55 2.62
C CYS A 263 -18.15 3.56 2.56
N ALA A 264 -19.07 3.40 1.61
CA ALA A 264 -20.23 4.30 1.45
C ALA A 264 -21.22 4.23 2.63
N LEU A 265 -21.30 3.07 3.31
CA LEU A 265 -22.13 2.90 4.50
C LEU A 265 -21.52 3.53 5.76
N LEU A 266 -20.19 3.49 5.89
CA LEU A 266 -19.51 3.81 7.15
C LEU A 266 -18.81 5.17 7.15
N LEU A 267 -18.30 5.66 6.01
CA LEU A 267 -17.61 6.95 5.90
C LEU A 267 -18.60 8.09 5.62
N ASP A 268 -18.18 9.31 5.93
CA ASP A 268 -18.90 10.50 5.46
C ASP A 268 -18.67 10.65 3.95
N GLU A 269 -19.73 10.99 3.20
CA GLU A 269 -19.68 11.13 1.72
C GLU A 269 -18.55 12.05 1.26
N LYS A 270 -18.27 13.13 2.00
CA LYS A 270 -17.20 14.08 1.69
C LYS A 270 -15.77 13.52 1.84
N ASN A 271 -15.62 12.36 2.47
CA ASN A 271 -14.34 11.71 2.77
C ASN A 271 -14.14 10.42 1.96
N LEU A 272 -15.10 10.02 1.13
CA LEU A 272 -14.98 8.89 0.21
C LEU A 272 -14.93 9.38 -1.23
N PHE A 273 -13.90 8.97 -1.95
CA PHE A 273 -13.70 9.29 -3.35
C PHE A 273 -13.46 7.99 -4.12
N HIS A 274 -14.10 7.83 -5.27
CA HIS A 274 -13.80 6.73 -6.18
C HIS A 274 -13.86 7.19 -7.63
N ARG A 275 -12.97 6.64 -8.47
CA ARG A 275 -12.93 6.95 -9.89
C ARG A 275 -12.44 5.77 -10.71
N LEU A 276 -13.20 5.47 -11.77
CA LEU A 276 -12.79 4.55 -12.82
C LEU A 276 -12.16 5.36 -13.96
N TYR A 277 -10.85 5.20 -14.14
CA TYR A 277 -10.10 5.87 -15.21
C TYR A 277 -10.17 5.02 -16.48
N TYR A 278 -10.24 5.67 -17.65
CA TYR A 278 -10.26 5.01 -18.96
C TYR A 278 -11.46 4.06 -19.15
N GLU A 279 -12.62 4.38 -18.55
CA GLU A 279 -13.79 3.50 -18.52
C GLU A 279 -14.23 3.00 -19.90
N ASP A 280 -14.14 3.87 -20.91
CA ASP A 280 -14.56 3.62 -22.30
C ASP A 280 -13.51 2.86 -23.12
N GLU A 281 -12.35 2.55 -22.54
CA GLU A 281 -11.26 1.87 -23.21
C GLU A 281 -11.18 0.39 -22.85
N ALA A 282 -10.59 -0.40 -23.75
CA ALA A 282 -10.30 -1.81 -23.48
C ALA A 282 -9.24 -1.95 -22.36
N PRO A 283 -9.29 -3.01 -21.54
CA PRO A 283 -8.35 -3.21 -20.44
C PRO A 283 -6.92 -3.46 -20.95
N THR A 284 -5.97 -2.59 -20.59
CA THR A 284 -4.56 -2.74 -20.98
C THR A 284 -3.59 -2.65 -19.80
N MET A 285 -2.43 -3.30 -19.93
CA MET A 285 -1.36 -3.15 -18.93
C MET A 285 -0.82 -1.72 -18.87
N GLU A 286 -0.89 -0.95 -19.96
CA GLU A 286 -0.43 0.44 -19.95
C GLU A 286 -1.31 1.29 -19.02
N GLN A 287 -2.64 1.17 -19.10
CA GLN A 287 -3.57 1.89 -18.21
C GLN A 287 -3.29 1.61 -16.72
N HIS A 288 -2.97 0.36 -16.39
CA HIS A 288 -2.63 -0.06 -15.03
C HIS A 288 -1.52 0.79 -14.44
N PHE A 289 -0.48 1.09 -15.22
CA PHE A 289 0.60 1.95 -14.74
C PHE A 289 0.33 3.43 -14.98
N GLN A 290 -0.33 3.79 -16.09
CA GLN A 290 -0.60 5.18 -16.46
C GLN A 290 -1.46 5.90 -15.42
N VAL A 291 -2.35 5.17 -14.71
CA VAL A 291 -3.13 5.72 -13.61
C VAL A 291 -2.25 6.32 -12.49
N LEU A 292 -0.99 5.88 -12.30
CA LEU A 292 -0.06 6.49 -11.36
C LEU A 292 0.24 7.98 -11.69
N TRP A 293 0.12 8.36 -12.96
CA TRP A 293 0.21 9.76 -13.39
C TRP A 293 -1.13 10.48 -13.29
N SER A 294 -2.21 9.78 -13.62
CA SER A 294 -3.51 10.40 -13.87
C SER A 294 -4.43 10.46 -12.64
N PHE A 295 -4.15 9.70 -11.58
CA PHE A 295 -5.05 9.68 -10.43
C PHE A 295 -5.17 11.08 -9.83
N GLU A 296 -6.34 11.48 -9.32
CA GLU A 296 -6.57 12.80 -8.72
C GLU A 296 -6.27 12.80 -7.21
N LYS A 297 -5.89 13.98 -6.68
CA LYS A 297 -5.65 14.20 -5.24
C LYS A 297 -6.64 15.19 -4.61
N GLU A 298 -7.46 15.85 -5.43
CA GLU A 298 -8.36 16.91 -5.01
C GLU A 298 -9.73 16.70 -5.69
N LYS A 299 -10.79 17.17 -5.04
CA LYS A 299 -12.06 17.39 -5.75
C LYS A 299 -11.74 18.36 -6.87
N GLU A 300 -11.99 17.98 -8.12
CA GLU A 300 -12.33 19.03 -9.09
C GLU A 300 -13.51 19.78 -8.47
N ASP A 301 -13.29 21.03 -8.06
CA ASP A 301 -14.40 21.96 -7.85
C ASP A 301 -15.07 22.10 -9.22
N LYS A 302 -16.02 21.20 -9.50
CA LYS A 302 -17.01 21.40 -10.55
C LYS A 302 -17.99 22.46 -10.06
N THR A 303 -17.48 23.69 -9.92
CA THR A 303 -18.30 24.89 -10.02
C THR A 303 -18.39 25.24 -11.50
N SER A 304 -19.45 24.77 -12.13
CA SER A 304 -19.99 25.35 -13.36
C SER A 304 -21.51 25.15 -13.32
#